data_AF-A0A2A2MBS1-F1
#
_entry.id   AF-A0A2A2MBS1-F1
#
_cell.length_a   1.000
_cell.length_b   1.000
_cell.length_c   1.000
_cell.angle_alpha   90.00
_cell.angle_beta   90.00
_cell.angle_gamma   90.00
#
_symmetry.space_group_name_H-M   'P 1'
#
loop_
_entity.id
_entity.type
_entity.pdbx_description
1 polymer ?
#
loop_
_entity_poly.entity_id
_entity_poly.type
_entity_poly.pdbx_seq_one_letter_code
_entity_poly.pdbx_strand_id
1 'polypeptide(L)'
;MSNKLMPGDTSELDLLDERPFSQTDHEILKSYEAVVDGLAMLIGSHCEIVLHSLEDLKCSAVRIANGEHTGRKIGSPITDLALRMLHDMAGEDSSVSKAYFTRAKSGVLMKSVTIAIRNKEQRVIGLLCINMNLDVPFSQIMETFIPKASQDVASSVNFASSVDDLVAQTLEFTIEEVNADRSVSNNAKNRQIVLNLHEKGIFDIKDAINQVADRLNISKHTVYLYIRQFKSGDLQGSDR
;
A
#
# COMPACT_ATOMS: atom_id res chain seq x y z
N MET A 1 0.76 -30.95 57.71
CA MET A 1 1.35 -31.57 56.51
C MET A 1 0.16 -31.98 55.64
N SER A 2 -0.12 -31.44 54.47
CA SER A 2 0.77 -31.16 53.35
C SER A 2 0.18 -30.02 52.53
N ASN A 3 0.97 -28.98 52.25
CA ASN A 3 0.57 -27.91 51.34
C ASN A 3 0.78 -28.43 49.91
N LYS A 4 -0.30 -28.52 49.14
CA LYS A 4 -0.27 -28.91 47.73
C LYS A 4 0.18 -27.68 46.94
N LEU A 5 1.44 -27.65 46.52
CA LEU A 5 1.94 -26.68 45.55
C LEU A 5 1.15 -26.86 44.24
N MET A 6 0.46 -25.80 43.82
CA MET A 6 -0.04 -25.64 42.46
C MET A 6 1.15 -25.25 41.56
N PRO A 7 1.30 -25.80 40.35
CA PRO A 7 2.30 -25.31 39.41
C PRO A 7 1.74 -24.04 38.76
N GLY A 8 1.95 -22.90 39.40
CA GLY A 8 1.96 -21.60 38.74
C GLY A 8 3.42 -21.27 38.47
N ASP A 9 3.88 -21.57 37.25
CA ASP A 9 5.10 -21.04 36.62
C ASP A 9 5.24 -21.67 35.22
N THR A 10 4.26 -21.40 34.34
CA THR A 10 4.56 -21.38 32.90
C THR A 10 5.08 -19.98 32.62
N SER A 11 6.40 -19.86 32.49
CA SER A 11 7.11 -18.59 32.42
C SER A 11 6.61 -17.73 31.26
N GLU A 12 6.56 -16.41 31.48
CA GLU A 12 6.30 -15.39 30.44
C GLU A 12 7.30 -15.44 29.26
N LEU A 13 8.31 -16.32 29.31
CA LEU A 13 9.39 -16.48 28.33
C LEU A 13 9.15 -17.53 27.24
N ASP A 14 8.15 -18.43 27.36
CA ASP A 14 7.97 -19.55 26.39
C ASP A 14 7.31 -19.15 25.04
N LEU A 15 6.92 -17.89 24.85
CA LEU A 15 6.18 -17.43 23.66
C LEU A 15 7.04 -16.75 22.60
N LEU A 16 8.17 -16.20 23.02
CA LEU A 16 9.19 -15.77 22.10
C LEU A 16 10.05 -16.99 21.87
N ASP A 17 9.77 -17.67 20.77
CA ASP A 17 10.70 -18.62 20.22
C ASP A 17 12.10 -17.98 20.20
N GLU A 18 13.01 -18.42 21.07
CA GLU A 18 14.32 -17.80 21.25
C GLU A 18 15.25 -18.03 20.04
N ARG A 19 14.75 -18.75 19.01
CA ARG A 19 15.47 -18.94 17.76
C ARG A 19 15.80 -17.58 17.13
N PRO A 20 17.08 -17.33 16.78
CA PRO A 20 17.47 -16.09 16.13
C PRO A 20 16.72 -15.93 14.80
N PHE A 21 16.49 -14.68 14.40
CA PHE A 21 15.79 -14.41 13.15
C PHE A 21 16.68 -14.82 11.96
N SER A 22 16.06 -15.43 10.97
CA SER A 22 16.71 -15.76 9.70
C SER A 22 16.82 -14.54 8.81
N GLN A 23 17.65 -14.61 7.76
CA GLN A 23 17.73 -13.57 6.74
C GLN A 23 16.37 -13.27 6.11
N THR A 24 15.54 -14.29 5.89
CA THR A 24 14.18 -14.13 5.35
C THR A 24 13.26 -13.35 6.30
N ASP A 25 13.40 -13.53 7.62
CA ASP A 25 12.59 -12.78 8.59
C ASP A 25 12.91 -11.28 8.51
N HIS A 26 14.19 -10.94 8.39
CA HIS A 26 14.64 -9.56 8.21
C HIS A 26 14.14 -8.95 6.89
N GLU A 27 14.15 -9.71 5.79
CA GLU A 27 13.63 -9.28 4.50
C GLU A 27 12.12 -9.01 4.54
N ILE A 28 11.36 -9.85 5.23
CA ILE A 28 9.93 -9.64 5.47
C ILE A 28 9.72 -8.34 6.24
N LEU A 29 10.39 -8.15 7.38
CA LEU A 29 10.23 -6.92 8.16
C LEU A 29 10.62 -5.67 7.37
N LYS A 30 11.72 -5.74 6.61
CA LYS A 30 12.16 -4.64 5.74
C LYS A 30 11.13 -4.27 4.68
N SER A 31 10.39 -5.24 4.14
CA SER A 31 9.33 -4.97 3.17
C SER A 31 8.18 -4.14 3.76
N TYR A 32 7.97 -4.20 5.09
CA TYR A 32 6.97 -3.40 5.79
C TYR A 32 7.40 -1.95 6.06
N GLU A 33 8.69 -1.60 5.91
CA GLU A 33 9.13 -0.21 6.09
C GLU A 33 8.43 0.73 5.10
N ALA A 34 8.30 0.30 3.83
CA ALA A 34 7.57 1.05 2.80
C ALA A 34 6.06 1.14 3.11
N VAL A 35 5.49 0.13 3.77
CA VAL A 35 4.10 0.14 4.21
C VAL A 35 3.88 1.18 5.31
N VAL A 36 4.81 1.27 6.27
CA VAL A 36 4.77 2.31 7.32
C VAL A 36 4.75 3.70 6.69
N ASP A 37 5.64 3.96 5.73
CA ASP A 37 5.73 5.26 5.07
C ASP A 37 4.52 5.56 4.19
N GLY A 38 4.07 4.60 3.38
CA GLY A 38 2.93 4.76 2.49
C GLY A 38 1.63 5.04 3.25
N LEU A 39 1.37 4.30 4.33
CA LEU A 39 0.18 4.51 5.14
C LEU A 39 0.21 5.86 5.87
N ALA A 40 1.37 6.26 6.40
CA ALA A 40 1.51 7.54 7.08
C ALA A 40 1.34 8.72 6.11
N MET A 41 1.84 8.59 4.88
CA MET A 41 1.66 9.59 3.83
C MET A 41 0.19 9.69 3.38
N LEU A 42 -0.51 8.56 3.30
CA LEU A 42 -1.93 8.52 2.93
C LEU A 42 -2.85 9.12 4.00
N ILE A 43 -2.68 8.71 5.27
CA ILE A 43 -3.58 9.12 6.35
C ILE A 43 -3.20 10.52 6.87
N GLY A 44 -1.90 10.84 6.85
CA GLY A 44 -1.35 12.10 7.31
C GLY A 44 -0.80 12.04 8.74
N SER A 45 -0.45 13.21 9.26
CA SER A 45 0.30 13.37 10.52
C SER A 45 -0.43 12.87 11.76
N HIS A 46 -1.75 12.71 11.73
CA HIS A 46 -2.57 12.30 12.87
C HIS A 46 -2.58 10.78 13.12
N CYS A 47 -1.96 10.00 12.26
CA CYS A 47 -1.82 8.55 12.41
C CYS A 47 -0.37 8.19 12.67
N GLU A 48 -0.09 7.66 13.86
CA GLU A 48 1.19 7.06 14.20
C GLU A 48 1.22 5.61 13.73
N ILE A 49 2.30 5.23 13.05
CA ILE A 49 2.51 3.87 12.58
C ILE A 49 3.86 3.38 13.09
N VAL A 50 3.87 2.24 13.77
CA VAL A 50 5.06 1.67 14.39
C VAL A 50 5.22 0.23 13.96
N LEU A 51 6.34 -0.07 13.33
CA LEU A 51 6.79 -1.42 13.05
C LEU A 51 7.73 -1.87 14.17
N HIS A 52 7.36 -2.98 14.81
CA HIS A 52 8.17 -3.66 15.82
C HIS A 52 8.79 -4.93 15.24
N SER A 53 10.10 -5.13 15.44
CA SER A 53 10.76 -6.42 15.40
C SER A 53 10.64 -7.09 16.77
N LEU A 54 10.33 -8.39 16.81
CA LEU A 54 10.29 -9.16 18.05
C LEU A 54 11.63 -9.82 18.40
N GLU A 55 12.70 -9.55 17.63
CA GLU A 55 14.04 -10.08 17.88
C GLU A 55 14.66 -9.54 19.18
N ASP A 56 14.54 -8.23 19.43
CA ASP A 56 14.90 -7.60 20.70
C ASP A 56 13.75 -6.71 21.18
N LEU A 57 13.01 -7.20 22.19
CA LEU A 57 11.88 -6.47 22.77
C LEU A 57 12.27 -5.11 23.39
N LYS A 58 13.52 -4.96 23.84
CA LYS A 58 14.00 -3.70 24.43
C LYS A 58 14.21 -2.64 23.36
N CYS A 59 14.55 -3.06 22.14
CA CYS A 59 14.79 -2.20 20.97
C CYS A 59 13.81 -2.50 19.83
N SER A 60 12.58 -2.90 20.15
CA SER A 60 11.69 -3.49 19.16
C SER A 60 11.27 -2.54 18.03
N ALA A 61 11.08 -1.25 18.29
CA ALA A 61 10.58 -0.33 17.27
C ALA A 61 11.63 -0.05 16.19
N VAL A 62 11.53 -0.71 15.04
CA VAL A 62 12.52 -0.63 13.95
C VAL A 62 12.18 0.45 12.91
N ARG A 63 10.90 0.75 12.71
CA ARG A 63 10.44 1.85 11.84
C ARG A 63 9.25 2.55 12.45
N ILE A 64 9.25 3.87 12.42
CA ILE A 64 8.18 4.71 12.96
C ILE A 64 7.84 5.82 11.97
N ALA A 65 6.56 6.09 11.79
CA ALA A 65 6.05 7.32 11.21
C ALA A 65 5.14 8.04 12.22
N ASN A 66 5.28 9.37 12.31
CA ASN A 66 4.54 10.24 13.23
C ASN A 66 4.62 9.82 14.72
N GLY A 67 5.78 9.32 15.17
CA GLY A 67 6.01 8.84 16.55
C GLY A 67 5.90 9.87 17.67
N GLU A 68 5.75 11.15 17.32
CA GLU A 68 5.60 12.27 18.25
C GLU A 68 4.36 12.18 19.14
N HIS A 69 3.29 11.51 18.67
CA HIS A 69 2.04 11.36 19.45
C HIS A 69 2.23 10.54 20.72
N THR A 70 3.05 9.49 20.65
CA THR A 70 3.39 8.66 21.83
C THR A 70 4.78 8.97 22.41
N GLY A 71 5.55 9.82 21.73
CA GLY A 71 6.94 10.12 22.07
C GLY A 71 7.93 8.99 21.72
N ARG A 72 7.51 8.03 20.90
CA ARG A 72 8.35 6.90 20.49
C ARG A 72 9.39 7.34 19.47
N LYS A 73 10.56 6.71 19.57
CA LYS A 73 11.67 6.80 18.62
C LYS A 73 12.10 5.40 18.18
N ILE A 74 12.83 5.31 17.08
CA ILE A 74 13.46 4.04 16.67
C ILE A 74 14.29 3.51 17.86
N GLY A 75 14.17 2.21 18.12
CA GLY A 75 14.73 1.54 19.30
C GLY A 75 13.89 1.64 20.57
N SER A 76 12.67 2.19 20.51
CA SER A 76 11.76 2.15 21.67
C SER A 76 11.36 0.71 22.01
N PRO A 77 11.20 0.38 23.30
CA PRO A 77 10.78 -0.95 23.71
C PRO A 77 9.33 -1.21 23.33
N ILE A 78 8.99 -2.50 23.27
CA ILE A 78 7.60 -2.94 23.14
C ILE A 78 6.84 -2.54 24.41
N THR A 79 5.52 -2.35 24.30
CA THR A 79 4.67 -2.05 25.46
C THR A 79 4.03 -3.31 26.02
N ASP A 80 3.71 -3.31 27.31
CA ASP A 80 2.99 -4.41 27.97
C ASP A 80 1.66 -4.75 27.28
N LEU A 81 1.00 -3.77 26.68
CA LEU A 81 -0.21 -3.99 25.89
C LEU A 81 0.08 -4.75 24.61
N ALA A 82 1.15 -4.38 23.88
CA ALA A 82 1.54 -5.08 22.66
C ALA A 82 2.02 -6.51 22.97
N LEU A 83 2.68 -6.73 24.11
CA LEU A 83 3.03 -8.07 24.60
C LEU A 83 1.81 -8.93 24.91
N ARG A 84 0.80 -8.37 25.58
CA ARG A 84 -0.46 -9.10 25.81
C ARG A 84 -1.19 -9.41 24.51
N MET A 85 -1.17 -8.50 23.54
CA MET A 85 -1.76 -8.76 22.22
C MET A 85 -1.02 -9.85 21.46
N LEU A 86 0.31 -9.91 21.58
CA LEU A 86 1.11 -11.00 21.04
C LEU A 86 0.69 -12.34 21.64
N HIS A 87 0.47 -12.39 22.97
CA HIS A 87 -0.02 -13.59 23.66
C HIS A 87 -1.38 -14.05 23.10
N ASP A 88 -2.32 -13.12 22.95
CA ASP A 88 -3.66 -13.45 22.44
C ASP A 88 -3.63 -13.91 20.97
N MET A 89 -2.79 -13.27 20.13
CA MET A 89 -2.63 -13.64 18.71
C MET A 89 -1.80 -14.90 18.50
N ALA A 90 -1.00 -15.34 19.48
CA ALA A 90 -0.25 -16.58 19.37
C ALA A 90 -1.19 -17.81 19.46
N GLY A 91 -2.30 -17.68 20.19
CA GLY A 91 -3.30 -18.74 20.38
C GLY A 91 -4.43 -18.76 19.34
N GLU A 92 -4.59 -17.70 18.55
CA GLU A 92 -5.62 -17.57 17.51
C GLU A 92 -5.00 -17.54 16.10
N ASP A 93 -5.68 -18.13 15.12
CA ASP A 93 -5.31 -17.98 13.69
C ASP A 93 -5.53 -16.53 13.16
N SER A 94 -5.96 -15.61 14.03
CA SER A 94 -6.10 -14.20 13.69
C SER A 94 -4.76 -13.49 13.71
N SER A 95 -4.44 -12.80 12.62
CA SER A 95 -3.24 -11.95 12.53
C SER A 95 -3.53 -10.48 12.85
N VAL A 96 -4.77 -10.13 13.23
CA VAL A 96 -5.19 -8.74 13.46
C VAL A 96 -5.99 -8.64 14.75
N SER A 97 -5.69 -7.64 15.56
CA SER A 97 -6.47 -7.35 16.76
C SER A 97 -7.83 -6.75 16.37
N LYS A 98 -8.83 -6.90 17.23
CA LYS A 98 -9.99 -5.99 17.17
C LYS A 98 -9.49 -4.56 17.40
N ALA A 99 -10.16 -3.58 16.81
CA ALA A 99 -9.84 -2.18 17.07
C ALA A 99 -10.10 -1.85 18.56
N TYR A 100 -9.18 -1.12 19.19
CA TYR A 100 -9.23 -0.81 20.61
C TYR A 100 -8.84 0.64 20.88
N PHE A 101 -9.12 1.13 22.07
CA PHE A 101 -8.78 2.48 22.49
C PHE A 101 -7.67 2.43 23.55
N THR A 102 -6.70 3.33 23.43
CA THR A 102 -5.61 3.49 24.39
C THR A 102 -5.43 4.95 24.75
N ARG A 103 -4.67 5.22 25.81
CA ARG A 103 -4.15 6.55 26.09
C ARG A 103 -2.63 6.52 26.02
N ALA A 104 -2.04 7.45 25.29
CA ALA A 104 -0.60 7.67 25.29
C ALA A 104 -0.14 8.17 26.66
N LYS A 105 1.17 8.17 26.92
CA LYS A 105 1.75 8.73 28.16
C LYS A 105 1.39 10.20 28.37
N SER A 106 1.17 10.93 27.29
CA SER A 106 0.71 12.33 27.28
C SER A 106 -0.77 12.49 27.68
N GLY A 107 -1.52 11.40 27.83
CA GLY A 107 -2.97 11.39 28.09
C GLY A 107 -3.83 11.34 26.82
N VAL A 108 -3.21 11.50 25.65
CA VAL A 108 -3.88 11.57 24.34
C VAL A 108 -4.68 10.30 24.08
N LEU A 109 -5.96 10.45 23.73
CA LEU A 109 -6.81 9.30 23.34
C LEU A 109 -6.44 8.82 21.93
N MET A 110 -6.14 7.53 21.82
CA MET A 110 -5.79 6.88 20.56
C MET A 110 -6.77 5.75 20.25
N LYS A 111 -7.13 5.59 18.97
CA LYS A 111 -7.77 4.37 18.45
C LYS A 111 -6.75 3.56 17.68
N SER A 112 -6.53 2.32 18.11
CA SER A 112 -5.38 1.52 17.70
C SER A 112 -5.81 0.18 17.12
N VAL A 113 -4.99 -0.36 16.23
CA VAL A 113 -5.03 -1.75 15.76
C VAL A 113 -3.60 -2.28 15.68
N THR A 114 -3.44 -3.57 16.01
CA THR A 114 -2.16 -4.26 15.95
C THR A 114 -2.27 -5.42 14.97
N ILE A 115 -1.32 -5.54 14.06
CA ILE A 115 -1.24 -6.60 13.06
C ILE A 115 0.02 -7.42 13.33
N ALA A 116 -0.14 -8.73 13.50
CA ALA A 116 0.97 -9.67 13.62
C ALA A 116 1.58 -9.95 12.25
N ILE A 117 2.90 -9.80 12.15
CA ILE A 117 3.68 -10.16 10.97
C ILE A 117 4.27 -11.54 11.20
N ARG A 118 3.88 -12.50 10.35
CA ARG A 118 4.31 -13.90 10.45
C ARG A 118 5.28 -14.26 9.34
N ASN A 119 6.22 -15.13 9.65
CA ASN A 119 7.12 -15.69 8.65
C ASN A 119 6.52 -16.94 7.97
N LYS A 120 7.31 -17.58 7.11
CA LYS A 120 6.92 -18.81 6.39
C LYS A 120 6.53 -19.98 7.30
N GLU A 121 7.04 -20.00 8.54
CA GLU A 121 6.75 -21.02 9.56
C GLU A 121 5.54 -20.64 10.43
N GLN A 122 4.79 -19.59 10.06
CA GLN A 122 3.68 -19.00 10.84
C GLN A 122 4.09 -18.43 12.22
N ARG A 123 5.39 -18.32 12.48
CA ARG A 123 5.94 -17.65 13.67
C ARG A 123 5.74 -16.15 13.56
N VAL A 124 5.26 -15.51 14.62
CA VAL A 124 5.17 -14.05 14.70
C VAL A 124 6.58 -13.47 14.88
N ILE A 125 7.04 -12.68 13.91
CA ILE A 125 8.36 -12.05 13.89
C ILE A 125 8.30 -10.53 14.09
N GLY A 126 7.12 -9.93 13.95
CA GLY A 126 6.94 -8.50 14.13
C GLY A 126 5.50 -8.11 14.41
N LEU A 127 5.31 -6.84 14.76
CA LEU A 127 4.00 -6.23 14.93
C LEU A 127 3.95 -4.90 14.16
N LEU A 128 2.88 -4.67 13.39
CA LEU A 128 2.56 -3.37 12.83
C LEU A 128 1.43 -2.75 13.66
N CYS A 129 1.75 -1.70 14.41
CA CYS A 129 0.80 -0.95 15.21
C CYS A 129 0.38 0.32 14.46
N ILE A 130 -0.91 0.51 14.28
CA ILE A 130 -1.50 1.70 13.66
C ILE A 130 -2.34 2.40 14.72
N ASN A 131 -1.97 3.63 15.08
CA ASN A 131 -2.55 4.39 16.18
C ASN A 131 -3.06 5.74 15.67
N MET A 132 -4.37 5.94 15.67
CA MET A 132 -5.00 7.20 15.29
C MET A 132 -5.18 8.11 16.50
N ASN A 133 -4.64 9.33 16.45
CA ASN A 133 -4.88 10.36 17.46
C ASN A 133 -6.32 10.89 17.34
N LEU A 134 -7.09 10.79 18.42
CA LEU A 134 -8.49 11.23 18.48
C LEU A 134 -8.70 12.54 19.24
N ASP A 135 -7.65 13.09 19.86
CA ASP A 135 -7.74 14.38 20.55
C ASP A 135 -7.55 15.57 19.58
N VAL A 136 -7.27 15.29 18.30
CA VAL A 136 -7.27 16.30 17.24
C VAL A 136 -8.68 16.51 16.69
N PRO A 137 -9.07 17.75 16.34
CA PRO A 137 -10.34 18.00 15.67
C PRO A 137 -10.45 17.18 14.39
N PHE A 138 -11.58 16.50 14.21
CA PHE A 138 -11.79 15.64 13.03
C PHE A 138 -11.69 16.41 11.71
N SER A 139 -11.91 17.72 11.71
CA SER A 139 -11.67 18.58 10.54
C SER A 139 -10.23 18.52 10.04
N GLN A 140 -9.24 18.47 10.93
CA GLN A 140 -7.82 18.37 10.53
C GLN A 140 -7.51 17.01 9.89
N ILE A 141 -8.16 15.95 10.37
CA ILE A 141 -8.08 14.63 9.74
C ILE A 141 -8.74 14.68 8.36
N MET A 142 -9.90 15.33 8.21
CA MET A 142 -10.56 15.45 6.92
C MET A 142 -9.74 16.27 5.91
N GLU A 143 -9.00 17.28 6.35
CA GLU A 143 -8.12 18.09 5.49
C GLU A 143 -7.04 17.24 4.77
N THR A 144 -6.63 16.10 5.33
CA THR A 144 -5.66 15.21 4.65
C THR A 144 -6.27 14.49 3.44
N PHE A 145 -7.60 14.36 3.38
CA PHE A 145 -8.33 13.72 2.29
C PHE A 145 -8.96 14.70 1.30
N ILE A 146 -8.86 16.01 1.56
CA ILE A 146 -9.36 17.05 0.65
C ILE A 146 -8.24 17.44 -0.32
N PRO A 147 -8.44 17.30 -1.64
CA PRO A 147 -7.45 17.72 -2.62
C PRO A 147 -7.12 19.20 -2.46
N LYS A 148 -5.84 19.54 -2.33
CA LYS A 148 -5.42 20.94 -2.36
C LYS A 148 -5.60 21.45 -3.79
N ALA A 149 -6.02 22.71 -3.96
CA ALA A 149 -6.38 23.31 -5.26
C ALA A 149 -5.30 23.25 -6.36
N SER A 150 -4.09 22.81 -6.03
CA SER A 150 -2.94 22.63 -6.94
C SER A 150 -2.58 21.17 -7.22
N GLN A 151 -3.35 20.19 -6.74
CA GLN A 151 -3.19 18.81 -7.13
C GLN A 151 -4.06 18.55 -8.35
N ASP A 152 -3.42 18.31 -9.50
CA ASP A 152 -4.07 17.69 -10.64
C ASP A 152 -4.68 16.38 -10.15
N VAL A 153 -6.01 16.38 -9.97
CA VAL A 153 -6.75 15.14 -9.72
C VAL A 153 -6.48 14.30 -10.95
N ALA A 154 -5.69 13.24 -10.77
CA ALA A 154 -5.35 12.33 -11.86
C ALA A 154 -6.64 11.92 -12.58
N SER A 155 -6.59 11.94 -13.91
CA SER A 155 -7.70 11.51 -14.79
C SER A 155 -8.32 10.21 -14.27
N SER A 156 -9.64 10.09 -14.41
CA SER A 156 -10.45 8.94 -13.98
C SER A 156 -9.68 7.61 -13.99
N VAL A 157 -9.41 7.07 -12.81
CA VAL A 157 -8.80 5.75 -12.66
C VAL A 157 -9.78 4.70 -13.17
N ASN A 158 -9.30 3.83 -14.06
CA ASN A 158 -10.12 2.81 -14.68
C ASN A 158 -10.20 1.56 -13.78
N PHE A 159 -11.38 1.26 -13.24
CA PHE A 159 -11.61 0.12 -12.34
C PHE A 159 -12.14 -1.09 -13.12
N ALA A 160 -11.29 -1.64 -13.97
CA ALA A 160 -11.64 -2.81 -14.76
C ALA A 160 -11.77 -4.07 -13.89
N SER A 161 -12.74 -4.91 -14.22
CA SER A 161 -13.04 -6.18 -13.54
C SER A 161 -12.17 -7.35 -14.02
N SER A 162 -11.47 -7.17 -15.14
CA SER A 162 -10.56 -8.13 -15.74
C SER A 162 -9.54 -7.43 -16.65
N VAL A 163 -8.51 -8.16 -17.10
CA VAL A 163 -7.50 -7.64 -18.03
C VAL A 163 -8.11 -7.27 -19.39
N ASP A 164 -9.06 -8.06 -19.90
CA ASP A 164 -9.76 -7.74 -21.15
C ASP A 164 -10.66 -6.51 -20.99
N ASP A 165 -11.35 -6.39 -19.86
CA ASP A 165 -12.16 -5.22 -19.51
C ASP A 165 -11.29 -3.96 -19.38
N LEU A 166 -10.06 -4.09 -18.86
CA LEU A 166 -9.10 -3.00 -18.78
C LEU A 166 -8.71 -2.48 -20.16
N VAL A 167 -8.39 -3.39 -21.09
CA VAL A 167 -8.06 -3.03 -22.47
C VAL A 167 -9.24 -2.36 -23.14
N ALA A 168 -10.44 -2.94 -23.05
CA ALA A 168 -11.65 -2.43 -23.68
C ALA A 168 -12.05 -1.04 -23.15
N GLN A 169 -12.06 -0.85 -21.83
CA GLN A 169 -12.42 0.42 -21.22
C GLN A 169 -11.35 1.50 -21.47
N THR A 170 -10.07 1.15 -21.40
CA THR A 170 -8.99 2.12 -21.69
C THR A 170 -9.00 2.55 -23.16
N LEU A 171 -9.31 1.63 -24.06
CA LEU A 171 -9.53 1.90 -25.47
C LEU A 171 -10.70 2.86 -25.66
N GLU A 172 -11.85 2.62 -25.05
CA GLU A 172 -12.99 3.54 -25.22
C GLU A 172 -12.73 4.92 -24.64
N PHE A 173 -12.17 4.99 -23.42
CA PHE A 173 -11.83 6.28 -22.83
C PHE A 173 -10.86 7.07 -23.73
N THR A 174 -9.87 6.38 -24.33
CA THR A 174 -8.90 7.03 -25.22
C THR A 174 -9.55 7.45 -26.55
N ILE A 175 -10.52 6.70 -27.05
CA ILE A 175 -11.32 7.07 -28.23
C ILE A 175 -12.15 8.33 -27.92
N GLU A 176 -12.80 8.39 -26.78
CA GLU A 176 -13.59 9.56 -26.34
C GLU A 176 -12.71 10.80 -26.16
N GLU A 177 -11.59 10.66 -25.47
CA GLU A 177 -10.59 11.71 -25.23
C GLU A 177 -10.09 12.32 -26.54
N VAL A 178 -9.65 11.48 -27.49
CA VAL A 178 -9.16 11.94 -28.80
C VAL A 178 -10.28 12.48 -29.69
N ASN A 179 -11.51 11.98 -29.54
CA ASN A 179 -12.64 12.51 -30.31
C ASN A 179 -13.11 13.88 -29.82
N ALA A 180 -13.00 14.14 -28.52
CA ALA A 180 -13.32 15.41 -27.90
C ALA A 180 -12.27 16.50 -28.19
N ASP A 181 -11.02 16.10 -28.44
CA ASP A 181 -9.95 17.01 -28.80
C ASP A 181 -10.10 17.55 -30.24
N ARG A 182 -10.45 18.84 -30.34
CA ARG A 182 -10.62 19.54 -31.63
C ARG A 182 -9.31 19.84 -32.35
N SER A 183 -8.17 19.75 -31.67
CA SER A 183 -6.85 19.95 -32.28
C SER A 183 -6.43 18.77 -33.15
N VAL A 184 -6.97 17.58 -32.88
CA VAL A 184 -6.65 16.37 -33.63
C VAL A 184 -7.53 16.27 -34.88
N SER A 185 -6.90 16.35 -36.05
CA SER A 185 -7.60 16.17 -37.32
C SER A 185 -8.25 14.77 -37.41
N ASN A 186 -9.42 14.66 -38.06
CA ASN A 186 -10.12 13.38 -38.20
C ASN A 186 -9.26 12.26 -38.81
N ASN A 187 -8.37 12.60 -39.75
CA ASN A 187 -7.46 11.63 -40.38
C ASN A 187 -6.32 11.18 -39.45
N ALA A 188 -6.04 11.94 -38.38
CA ALA A 188 -5.02 11.62 -37.39
C ALA A 188 -5.57 10.90 -36.15
N LYS A 189 -6.89 10.84 -35.95
CA LYS A 189 -7.51 10.29 -34.73
C LYS A 189 -7.11 8.85 -34.43
N ASN A 190 -7.23 7.94 -35.41
CA ASN A 190 -6.83 6.54 -35.21
C ASN A 190 -5.35 6.40 -34.86
N ARG A 191 -4.50 7.24 -35.45
CA ARG A 191 -3.07 7.29 -35.11
C ARG A 191 -2.88 7.78 -33.68
N GLN A 192 -3.50 8.89 -33.30
CA GLN A 192 -3.38 9.46 -31.95
C GLN A 192 -3.87 8.48 -30.87
N ILE A 193 -4.99 7.79 -31.12
CA ILE A 193 -5.51 6.77 -30.19
C ILE A 193 -4.47 5.65 -29.97
N VAL A 194 -3.87 5.13 -31.05
CA VAL A 194 -2.84 4.08 -30.93
C VAL A 194 -1.61 4.58 -30.16
N LEU A 195 -1.20 5.84 -30.35
CA LEU A 195 -0.07 6.41 -29.62
C LEU A 195 -0.37 6.57 -28.12
N ASN A 196 -1.53 7.13 -27.77
CA ASN A 196 -1.96 7.28 -26.39
C ASN A 196 -2.06 5.91 -25.69
N LEU A 197 -2.56 4.88 -26.38
CA LEU A 197 -2.62 3.51 -25.84
C LEU A 197 -1.22 2.89 -25.65
N HIS A 198 -0.27 3.21 -26.52
CA HIS A 198 1.11 2.78 -26.37
C HIS A 198 1.78 3.44 -25.16
N GLU A 199 1.59 4.74 -24.96
CA GLU A 199 2.10 5.45 -23.78
C GLU A 199 1.46 4.94 -22.48
N LYS A 200 0.19 4.54 -22.52
CA LYS A 200 -0.53 3.90 -21.40
C LYS A 200 -0.10 2.42 -21.18
N GLY A 201 0.82 1.87 -21.97
CA GLY A 201 1.35 0.50 -21.81
C GLY A 201 0.36 -0.62 -22.20
N ILE A 202 -0.74 -0.29 -22.88
CA ILE A 202 -1.82 -1.26 -23.19
C ILE A 202 -1.33 -2.40 -24.08
N PHE A 203 -0.33 -2.16 -24.94
CA PHE A 203 0.18 -3.18 -25.86
C PHE A 203 1.12 -4.22 -25.22
N ASP A 204 1.50 -4.05 -23.95
CA ASP A 204 2.20 -5.10 -23.20
C ASP A 204 1.23 -6.23 -22.75
N ILE A 205 -0.08 -5.98 -22.83
CA ILE A 205 -1.12 -6.95 -22.55
C ILE A 205 -1.34 -7.84 -23.78
N LYS A 206 -1.40 -9.15 -23.53
CA LYS A 206 -1.64 -10.16 -24.57
C LYS A 206 -2.99 -9.88 -25.27
N ASP A 207 -2.99 -10.03 -26.60
CA ASP A 207 -4.17 -9.83 -27.46
C ASP A 207 -4.74 -8.40 -27.54
N ALA A 208 -4.19 -7.42 -26.82
CA ALA A 208 -4.63 -6.02 -26.87
C ALA A 208 -4.55 -5.43 -28.28
N ILE A 209 -3.53 -5.79 -29.07
CA ILE A 209 -3.38 -5.36 -30.47
C ILE A 209 -4.57 -5.81 -31.32
N ASN A 210 -5.12 -7.00 -31.07
CA ASN A 210 -6.28 -7.51 -31.80
C ASN A 210 -7.52 -6.69 -31.46
N GLN A 211 -7.77 -6.48 -30.17
CA GLN A 211 -8.92 -5.71 -29.68
C GLN A 211 -8.90 -4.27 -30.22
N VAL A 212 -7.73 -3.63 -30.22
CA VAL A 212 -7.56 -2.26 -30.75
C VAL A 212 -7.77 -2.22 -32.27
N ALA A 213 -7.20 -3.16 -33.02
CA ALA A 213 -7.36 -3.24 -34.46
C ALA A 213 -8.84 -3.40 -34.86
N ASP A 214 -9.55 -4.32 -34.19
CA ASP A 214 -10.95 -4.60 -34.45
C ASP A 214 -11.85 -3.40 -34.10
N ARG A 215 -11.64 -2.78 -32.92
CA ARG A 215 -12.45 -1.64 -32.47
C ARG A 215 -12.21 -0.36 -33.25
N LEU A 216 -10.99 -0.12 -33.74
CA LEU A 216 -10.67 1.04 -34.59
C LEU A 216 -10.92 0.77 -36.08
N ASN A 217 -11.33 -0.45 -36.44
CA ASN A 217 -11.53 -0.91 -37.81
C ASN A 217 -10.30 -0.69 -38.71
N ILE A 218 -9.12 -1.07 -38.22
CA ILE A 218 -7.83 -0.99 -38.93
C ILE A 218 -7.11 -2.34 -38.88
N SER A 219 -6.12 -2.54 -39.76
CA SER A 219 -5.35 -3.79 -39.74
C SER A 219 -4.36 -3.82 -38.56
N LYS A 220 -4.04 -5.01 -38.06
CA LYS A 220 -2.96 -5.20 -37.07
C LYS A 220 -1.63 -4.61 -37.56
N HIS A 221 -1.36 -4.74 -38.86
CA HIS A 221 -0.18 -4.14 -39.49
C HIS A 221 -0.17 -2.61 -39.35
N THR A 222 -1.33 -1.95 -39.46
CA THR A 222 -1.47 -0.51 -39.26
C THR A 222 -1.17 -0.10 -37.82
N VAL A 223 -1.62 -0.89 -36.83
CA VAL A 223 -1.28 -0.66 -35.41
C VAL A 223 0.23 -0.74 -35.19
N TYR A 224 0.88 -1.80 -35.69
CA TYR A 224 2.34 -1.94 -35.61
C TYR A 224 3.09 -0.81 -36.34
N LEU A 225 2.57 -0.37 -37.48
CA LEU A 225 3.15 0.75 -38.26
C LEU A 225 3.17 2.03 -37.41
N TYR A 226 2.07 2.39 -36.75
CA TYR A 226 2.01 3.59 -35.91
C TYR A 226 2.95 3.50 -34.71
N ILE A 227 2.99 2.35 -34.02
CA ILE A 227 3.91 2.11 -32.89
C ILE A 227 5.37 2.24 -33.36
N ARG A 228 5.71 1.69 -34.54
CA ARG A 228 7.06 1.76 -35.10
C ARG A 228 7.43 3.20 -35.47
N GLN A 229 6.55 3.94 -36.15
CA GLN A 229 6.79 5.35 -36.50
C GLN A 229 7.03 6.23 -35.27
N PHE A 230 6.36 5.92 -34.15
CA PHE A 230 6.61 6.59 -32.88
C PHE A 230 8.00 6.28 -32.31
N LYS A 231 8.40 5.00 -32.27
CA LYS A 231 9.72 4.57 -31.79
C LYS A 231 10.87 5.06 -32.65
N SER A 232 10.64 5.23 -33.96
CA SER A 232 11.65 5.71 -34.92
C SER A 232 11.92 7.22 -34.86
N GLY A 233 11.16 8.00 -34.08
CA GLY A 233 11.37 9.44 -33.94
C GLY A 233 10.93 10.28 -35.15
N ASP A 234 10.34 9.66 -36.19
CA ASP A 234 9.88 10.33 -37.42
C ASP A 234 8.73 11.34 -37.18
N LEU A 235 8.25 11.45 -35.94
CA LEU A 235 7.07 12.21 -35.56
C LEU A 235 7.36 13.45 -34.69
N GLN A 236 8.61 13.69 -34.29
CA GLN A 236 8.99 14.96 -33.65
C GLN A 236 9.24 16.09 -34.67
N GLY A 237 9.11 15.82 -35.97
CA GLY A 237 9.57 16.72 -37.04
C GLY A 237 8.51 17.45 -37.87
N SER A 238 7.21 17.41 -37.55
CA SER A 238 6.16 17.96 -38.42
C SER A 238 5.27 19.05 -37.79
N ASP A 239 5.67 19.66 -36.69
CA ASP A 239 5.08 20.92 -36.20
C ASP A 239 6.15 22.03 -36.19
N ARG A 240 6.33 22.66 -37.37
CA ARG A 240 6.88 24.01 -37.52
C ARG A 240 6.15 24.74 -38.64
#